data_AF-A0A9N8EN58-F1
#
_entry.id   AF-A0A9N8EN58-F1
#
_cell.length_a   1.000
_cell.length_b   1.000
_cell.length_c   1.000
_cell.angle_alpha   90.00
_cell.angle_beta   90.00
_cell.angle_gamma   90.00
#
_symmetry.space_group_name_H-M   'P 1'
#
loop_
_entity.id
_entity.type
_entity.pdbx_description
1 polymer ?
#
loop_
_entity_poly.entity_id
_entity_poly.type
_entity_poly.pdbx_seq_one_letter_code
_entity_poly.pdbx_strand_id
1 'polypeptide(L)'
;MMSHRYRRLLVLLLTTLCVLLLASVVSGTEVKWTANEADNEEEGGSGPLPLSSKQRQQLLQLEEVIRTSPNPEATLKQAADANGMSPQDLMAMLQRNRSDLEQGGGVNTATATSAATIGGFLKKVLTALFAVIAKSATQNPRAFALITTTLLLMTMLAISAPRTGLIISSQRGILSRGPTTLFQPPNKFLEKQLSKPKWQQHEPKSQKIQDSTWKDLNLSIDNDNNEAQAWRKKMPKDSDLAQAATFQINIPIQDFIEDQDDQEEDDNDNDEALEFCHDLCYNHAVDIINAQQFTEFAPANQLRLYTLQKGDSGRKRFSVLVVKKLGDWGRFGIVPLLVTHKNENERQTSILYSALKGAPFAGQIRVTAEKRKGKKGASPSVLIVVHLAFPKKAHRIPGKAAMKIVQTMTESIAASLKTRTRQSIVRRSQSSHFKGKVKVRAEERRHTRFQKEKDLEEMAEDRRRKWQRNNPNSGRYTPSGDRQKSPNNC
;
A
#
# COMPACT_ATOMS: atom_id res chain seq x y z
N MET A 1 -2.51 25.11 3.81
CA MET A 1 -1.57 24.11 4.38
C MET A 1 -1.13 24.57 5.77
N MET A 2 -1.70 24.04 6.85
CA MET A 2 -1.20 24.37 8.20
C MET A 2 0.20 23.77 8.42
N SER A 3 1.15 24.63 8.83
CA SER A 3 2.55 24.25 9.01
C SER A 3 2.70 23.15 10.07
N HIS A 4 3.76 22.33 9.92
CA HIS A 4 4.04 21.20 10.81
C HIS A 4 4.19 21.61 12.29
N ARG A 5 4.46 22.90 12.55
CA ARG A 5 4.56 23.51 13.88
C ARG A 5 3.18 23.68 14.53
N TYR A 6 2.17 24.18 13.79
CA TYR A 6 0.80 24.32 14.30
C TYR A 6 0.16 22.98 14.65
N ARG A 7 0.49 21.89 13.95
CA ARG A 7 -0.02 20.55 14.28
C ARG A 7 0.60 19.97 15.56
N ARG A 8 1.88 20.19 15.80
CA ARG A 8 2.54 19.79 17.05
C ARG A 8 2.01 20.63 18.22
N LEU A 9 1.79 21.92 17.97
CA LEU A 9 1.21 22.83 18.95
C LEU A 9 -0.22 22.43 19.28
N LEU A 10 -1.05 22.08 18.30
CA LEU A 10 -2.43 21.64 18.53
C LEU A 10 -2.51 20.31 19.30
N VAL A 11 -1.63 19.34 19.00
CA VAL A 11 -1.55 18.09 19.78
C VAL A 11 -1.08 18.37 21.20
N LEU A 12 -0.06 19.21 21.38
CA LEU A 12 0.40 19.65 22.71
C LEU A 12 -0.74 20.34 23.47
N LEU A 13 -1.46 21.24 22.82
CA LEU A 13 -2.56 22.02 23.39
C LEU A 13 -3.72 21.10 23.81
N LEU A 14 -4.06 20.09 22.99
CA LEU A 14 -5.06 19.09 23.32
C LEU A 14 -4.63 18.18 24.48
N THR A 15 -3.35 17.78 24.51
CA THR A 15 -2.82 17.00 25.63
C THR A 15 -2.75 17.81 26.92
N THR A 16 -2.37 19.09 26.87
CA THR A 16 -2.37 19.97 28.04
C THR A 16 -3.78 20.30 28.49
N LEU A 17 -4.74 20.45 27.56
CA LEU A 17 -6.15 20.66 27.89
C LEU A 17 -6.74 19.43 28.59
N CYS A 18 -6.41 18.22 28.15
CA CYS A 18 -6.80 16.98 28.82
C CYS A 18 -6.15 16.84 30.21
N VAL A 19 -4.88 17.24 30.38
CA VAL A 19 -4.21 17.24 31.69
C VAL A 19 -4.80 18.30 32.63
N LEU A 20 -5.17 19.48 32.11
CA LEU A 20 -5.85 20.54 32.86
C LEU A 20 -7.28 20.15 33.28
N LEU A 21 -8.00 19.41 32.43
CA LEU A 21 -9.34 18.89 32.75
C LEU A 21 -9.32 17.78 33.80
N LEU A 22 -8.20 17.08 33.97
CA LEU A 22 -8.00 16.10 35.04
C LEU A 22 -7.61 16.75 36.38
N ALA A 23 -7.23 18.04 36.38
CA ALA A 23 -6.73 18.74 37.57
C ALA A 23 -7.75 19.68 38.24
N SER A 24 -8.94 19.91 37.67
CA SER A 24 -9.96 20.77 38.29
C SER A 24 -10.80 20.01 39.31
N VAL A 25 -10.36 20.07 40.56
CA VAL A 25 -11.07 19.67 41.79
C VAL A 25 -11.81 20.90 42.35
N VAL A 26 -13.12 20.74 42.61
CA VAL A 26 -14.00 21.52 43.55
C VAL A 26 -14.33 22.97 43.10
N SER A 27 -15.59 23.43 43.07
CA SER A 27 -16.49 23.65 44.23
C SER A 27 -17.97 23.47 43.92
N GLY A 28 -18.70 22.84 44.85
CA GLY A 28 -20.16 22.86 44.91
C GLY A 28 -20.66 24.13 45.59
N THR A 29 -21.69 24.75 45.02
CA THR A 29 -22.37 25.92 45.60
C THR A 29 -23.72 25.49 46.15
N GLU A 30 -23.86 25.46 47.48
CA GLU A 30 -25.14 25.57 48.17
C GLU A 30 -25.48 27.07 48.27
N VAL A 31 -26.67 27.46 47.79
CA VAL A 31 -27.12 28.86 47.81
C VAL A 31 -28.08 29.05 48.98
N LYS A 32 -27.64 29.80 50.00
CA LYS A 32 -28.46 30.30 51.12
C LYS A 32 -28.83 31.75 50.82
N TRP A 33 -30.12 32.10 50.93
CA TRP A 33 -30.57 33.49 50.80
C TRP A 33 -30.25 34.27 52.09
N THR A 34 -29.88 35.53 51.95
CA THR A 34 -29.64 36.47 53.05
C THR A 34 -30.51 37.70 52.84
N ALA A 35 -31.44 37.97 53.77
CA ALA A 35 -32.24 39.19 53.81
C ALA A 35 -31.34 40.44 53.95
N ASN A 36 -31.81 41.58 53.46
CA ASN A 36 -31.16 42.86 53.73
C ASN A 36 -31.44 43.30 55.17
N GLU A 37 -30.45 43.91 55.84
CA GLU A 37 -30.53 44.41 57.23
C GLU A 37 -31.44 45.66 57.40
N ALA A 38 -32.13 46.12 56.35
CA ALA A 38 -32.96 47.32 56.39
C ALA A 38 -34.45 47.08 56.72
N ASP A 39 -34.86 45.83 56.93
CA ASP A 39 -36.27 45.46 57.18
C ASP A 39 -36.60 45.25 58.68
N ASN A 40 -35.68 45.59 59.58
CA ASN A 40 -35.95 45.60 61.02
C ASN A 40 -36.33 47.01 61.47
N GLU A 41 -37.53 47.49 61.13
CA GLU A 41 -38.23 48.50 61.93
C GLU A 41 -39.70 48.63 61.47
N GLU A 42 -40.59 48.29 62.39
CA GLU A 42 -41.98 48.73 62.57
C GLU A 42 -42.66 49.48 61.40
N GLU A 43 -43.14 48.78 60.37
CA GLU A 43 -44.40 49.12 59.67
C GLU A 43 -44.79 48.03 58.67
N GLY A 44 -46.08 47.68 58.64
CA GLY A 44 -46.59 46.53 57.89
C GLY A 44 -46.29 46.54 56.39
N GLY A 45 -45.69 45.45 55.92
CA GLY A 45 -46.03 44.76 54.67
C GLY A 45 -46.00 45.54 53.34
N SER A 46 -45.33 46.69 53.26
CA SER A 46 -45.32 47.52 52.05
C SER A 46 -43.96 48.12 51.67
N GLY A 47 -42.87 47.59 52.21
CA GLY A 47 -41.51 47.96 51.81
C GLY A 47 -41.25 47.75 50.30
N PRO A 48 -40.37 48.57 49.67
CA PRO A 48 -40.04 48.44 48.26
C PRO A 48 -39.33 47.10 48.01
N LEU A 49 -39.80 46.36 47.00
CA LEU A 49 -39.23 45.08 46.56
C LEU A 49 -37.71 45.15 46.36
N PRO A 50 -36.97 44.03 46.52
CA PRO A 50 -35.52 44.01 46.41
C PRO A 50 -35.05 44.62 45.07
N LEU A 51 -34.27 45.69 45.17
CA LEU A 51 -33.81 46.50 44.04
C LEU A 51 -32.80 45.76 43.13
N SER A 52 -32.20 44.65 43.59
CA SER A 52 -31.19 43.95 42.80
C SER A 52 -31.79 42.86 41.90
N SER A 53 -31.41 42.86 40.62
CA SER A 53 -31.82 41.84 39.64
C SER A 53 -31.43 40.42 40.06
N LYS A 54 -30.36 40.26 40.87
CA LYS A 54 -29.93 38.99 41.43
C LYS A 54 -30.91 38.45 42.48
N GLN A 55 -31.42 39.28 43.38
CA GLN A 55 -32.44 38.86 44.36
C GLN A 55 -33.75 38.47 43.65
N ARG A 56 -34.13 39.18 42.58
CA ARG A 56 -35.30 38.81 41.76
C ARG A 56 -35.12 37.45 41.08
N GLN A 57 -33.94 37.14 40.56
CA GLN A 57 -33.63 35.83 39.98
C GLN A 57 -33.62 34.71 41.02
N GLN A 58 -33.15 34.99 42.24
CA GLN A 58 -33.20 34.02 43.34
C GLN A 58 -34.64 33.72 43.77
N LEU A 59 -35.52 34.72 43.80
CA LEU A 59 -36.94 34.52 44.09
C LEU A 59 -37.64 33.69 42.99
N LEU A 60 -37.31 33.90 41.71
CA LEU A 60 -37.84 33.05 40.62
C LEU A 60 -37.34 31.60 40.71
N GLN A 61 -36.07 31.40 41.10
CA GLN A 61 -35.54 30.06 41.34
C GLN A 61 -36.24 29.38 42.53
N LEU A 62 -36.54 30.14 43.58
CA LEU A 62 -37.29 29.64 44.73
C LEU A 62 -38.74 29.27 44.36
N GLU A 63 -39.42 30.09 43.55
CA GLU A 63 -40.76 29.79 43.03
C GLU A 63 -40.77 28.49 42.21
N GLU A 64 -39.80 28.31 41.30
CA GLU A 64 -39.69 27.11 40.48
C GLU A 64 -39.44 25.87 41.34
N VAL A 65 -38.61 25.97 42.38
CA VAL A 65 -38.35 24.87 43.33
C VAL A 65 -39.60 24.52 44.14
N ILE A 66 -40.37 25.51 44.60
CA ILE A 66 -41.62 25.27 45.32
C ILE A 66 -42.65 24.59 44.40
N ARG A 67 -42.76 25.04 43.14
CA ARG A 67 -43.74 24.54 42.17
C ARG A 67 -43.42 23.13 41.66
N THR A 68 -42.13 22.80 41.53
CA THR A 68 -41.68 21.49 41.06
C THR A 68 -41.51 20.46 42.18
N SER A 69 -41.64 20.88 43.44
CA SER A 69 -41.56 20.00 44.60
C SER A 69 -42.78 19.07 44.70
N PRO A 70 -42.60 17.80 45.11
CA PRO A 70 -43.70 16.85 45.34
C PRO A 70 -44.75 17.34 46.35
N ASN A 71 -44.36 18.20 47.30
CA ASN A 71 -45.24 18.78 48.32
C ASN A 71 -45.00 20.31 48.41
N PRO A 72 -45.71 21.12 47.62
CA PRO A 72 -45.44 22.55 47.51
C PRO A 72 -45.69 23.30 48.82
N GLU A 73 -46.72 22.93 49.58
CA GLU A 73 -47.08 23.60 50.84
C GLU A 73 -46.02 23.39 51.94
N ALA A 74 -45.49 22.17 52.08
CA ALA A 74 -44.43 21.88 53.04
C ALA A 74 -43.11 22.57 52.66
N THR A 75 -42.82 22.63 51.36
CA THR A 75 -41.61 23.28 50.83
C THR A 75 -41.68 24.80 51.00
N LEU A 76 -42.86 25.39 50.78
CA LEU A 76 -43.11 26.80 51.00
C LEU A 76 -42.99 27.15 52.49
N LYS A 77 -43.55 26.33 53.39
CA LYS A 77 -43.40 26.52 54.84
C LYS A 77 -41.94 26.43 55.29
N GLN A 78 -41.20 25.45 54.78
CA GLN A 78 -39.77 25.30 55.06
C GLN A 78 -38.94 26.48 54.53
N ALA A 79 -39.25 26.97 53.33
CA ALA A 79 -38.61 28.16 52.76
C ALA A 79 -38.96 29.43 53.55
N ALA A 80 -40.19 29.56 54.03
CA ALA A 80 -40.63 30.68 54.85
C ALA A 80 -39.94 30.68 56.22
N ASP A 81 -39.91 29.53 56.90
CA ASP A 81 -39.22 29.32 58.18
C ASP A 81 -37.72 29.62 58.05
N ALA A 82 -37.09 29.20 56.95
CA ALA A 82 -35.66 29.46 56.69
C ALA A 82 -35.35 30.95 56.47
N ASN A 83 -36.33 31.75 56.06
CA ASN A 83 -36.19 33.17 55.79
C ASN A 83 -36.82 34.05 56.89
N GLY A 84 -37.28 33.46 57.99
CA GLY A 84 -37.84 34.18 59.14
C GLY A 84 -39.13 34.95 58.84
N MET A 85 -39.89 34.56 57.82
CA MET A 85 -41.13 35.21 57.39
C MET A 85 -42.30 34.24 57.37
N SER A 86 -43.53 34.75 57.41
CA SER A 86 -44.69 33.87 57.33
C SER A 86 -44.83 33.26 55.91
N PRO A 87 -45.39 32.04 55.79
CA PRO A 87 -45.70 31.42 54.50
C PRO A 87 -46.54 32.34 53.59
N GLN A 88 -47.49 33.07 54.18
CA GLN A 88 -48.35 34.00 53.47
C GLN A 88 -47.57 35.19 52.90
N ASP A 89 -46.61 35.74 53.67
CA ASP A 89 -45.78 36.87 53.24
C ASP A 89 -44.83 36.48 52.11
N LEU A 90 -44.22 35.29 52.18
CA LEU A 90 -43.36 34.78 51.11
C LEU A 90 -44.17 34.60 49.81
N MET A 91 -45.40 34.09 49.91
CA MET A 91 -46.26 33.90 48.75
C MET A 91 -46.72 35.23 48.14
N ALA A 92 -47.05 36.23 48.98
CA ALA A 92 -47.35 37.58 48.53
C ALA A 92 -46.14 38.22 47.83
N MET A 93 -44.93 38.01 48.34
CA MET A 93 -43.69 38.52 47.75
C MET A 93 -43.38 37.88 46.38
N LEU A 94 -43.60 36.56 46.25
CA LEU A 94 -43.48 35.84 44.97
C LEU A 94 -44.49 36.35 43.93
N GLN A 95 -45.75 36.50 44.33
CA GLN A 95 -46.81 37.02 43.45
C GLN A 95 -46.54 38.46 43.00
N ARG A 96 -46.07 39.32 43.92
CA ARG A 96 -45.72 40.72 43.61
C ARG A 96 -44.51 40.81 42.68
N ASN A 97 -43.49 39.96 42.86
CA ASN A 97 -42.34 39.90 41.96
C ASN A 97 -42.75 39.45 40.54
N ARG A 98 -43.70 38.51 40.46
CA ARG A 98 -44.27 38.06 39.18
C ARG A 98 -45.08 39.16 38.49
N SER A 99 -45.95 39.86 39.22
CA SER A 99 -46.72 40.98 38.66
C SER A 99 -45.82 42.12 38.20
N ASP A 100 -44.73 42.39 38.95
CA ASP A 100 -43.77 43.45 38.62
C ASP A 100 -42.90 43.08 37.40
N LEU A 101 -42.59 41.80 37.19
CA LEU A 101 -41.93 41.30 35.97
C LEU A 101 -42.86 41.35 34.75
N GLU A 102 -44.15 41.09 34.95
CA GLU A 102 -45.16 41.15 33.89
C GLU A 102 -45.51 42.60 33.51
N GLN A 103 -45.53 43.55 34.48
CA GLN A 103 -45.75 44.97 34.22
C GLN A 103 -44.48 45.74 33.78
N GLY A 104 -43.30 45.30 34.21
CA GLY A 104 -42.00 45.91 33.87
C GLY A 104 -41.43 45.50 32.50
N GLY A 105 -42.30 45.19 31.53
CA GLY A 105 -41.92 44.61 30.23
C GLY A 105 -40.69 45.24 29.58
N GLY A 106 -39.58 44.49 29.51
CA GLY A 106 -38.39 44.98 28.80
C GLY A 106 -37.04 44.34 29.12
N VAL A 107 -36.93 43.02 29.33
CA VAL A 107 -35.65 42.35 29.09
C VAL A 107 -35.62 41.87 27.65
N ASN A 108 -35.09 42.75 26.80
CA ASN A 108 -34.64 42.56 25.41
C ASN A 108 -34.53 41.09 24.94
N THR A 109 -35.64 40.51 24.52
CA THR A 109 -35.68 39.43 23.54
C THR A 109 -35.81 40.05 22.15
N ALA A 110 -34.77 40.81 21.77
CA ALA A 110 -34.58 41.21 20.39
C ALA A 110 -34.30 39.96 19.55
N THR A 111 -35.35 39.50 18.87
CA THR A 111 -35.33 38.70 17.66
C THR A 111 -34.51 39.43 16.60
N ALA A 112 -33.19 39.24 16.64
CA ALA A 112 -32.28 39.61 15.58
C ALA A 112 -31.80 38.37 14.83
N THR A 113 -32.27 38.26 13.59
CA THR A 113 -31.57 37.62 12.45
C THR A 113 -31.34 36.10 12.49
N SER A 114 -32.25 35.44 11.78
CA SER A 114 -32.21 34.13 11.14
C SER A 114 -31.00 33.94 10.19
N ALA A 115 -29.80 33.85 10.76
CA ALA A 115 -28.60 33.33 10.08
C ALA A 115 -27.58 32.62 11.00
N ALA A 116 -27.82 32.54 12.31
CA ALA A 116 -26.86 32.04 13.31
C ALA A 116 -27.25 30.72 14.02
N THR A 117 -28.34 30.06 13.58
CA THR A 117 -28.99 28.97 14.33
C THR A 117 -28.16 27.69 14.43
N ILE A 118 -27.25 27.43 13.50
CA ILE A 118 -26.36 26.26 13.55
C ILE A 118 -25.24 26.47 14.60
N GLY A 119 -24.76 27.69 14.78
CA GLY A 119 -23.69 28.01 15.74
C GLY A 119 -24.15 28.02 17.20
N GLY A 120 -25.37 28.48 17.47
CA GLY A 120 -25.94 28.50 18.83
C GLY A 120 -26.29 27.12 19.37
N PHE A 121 -26.84 26.25 18.52
CA PHE A 121 -27.12 24.86 18.87
C PHE A 121 -25.82 24.07 19.10
N LEU A 122 -24.80 24.24 18.24
CA LEU A 122 -23.49 23.61 18.44
C LEU A 122 -22.84 24.05 19.76
N LYS A 123 -22.94 25.35 20.12
CA LYS A 123 -22.40 25.84 21.39
C LYS A 123 -23.09 25.21 22.60
N LYS A 124 -24.43 25.13 22.59
CA LYS A 124 -25.21 24.51 23.68
C LYS A 124 -24.91 23.01 23.81
N VAL A 125 -24.82 22.30 22.69
CA VAL A 125 -24.44 20.87 22.68
C VAL A 125 -23.01 20.68 23.17
N LEU A 126 -22.05 21.52 22.75
CA LEU A 126 -20.66 21.46 23.22
C LEU A 126 -20.56 21.74 24.73
N THR A 127 -21.29 22.73 25.25
CA THR A 127 -21.29 23.02 26.70
C THR A 127 -21.94 21.90 27.51
N ALA A 128 -23.02 21.30 27.02
CA ALA A 128 -23.66 20.16 27.67
C ALA A 128 -22.74 18.93 27.66
N LEU A 129 -22.07 18.67 26.53
CA LEU A 129 -21.06 17.61 26.41
C LEU A 129 -19.91 17.84 27.38
N PHE A 130 -19.43 19.07 27.52
CA PHE A 130 -18.36 19.43 28.44
C PHE A 130 -18.75 19.20 29.89
N ALA A 131 -19.99 19.56 30.27
CA ALA A 131 -20.53 19.31 31.60
C ALA A 131 -20.65 17.81 31.91
N VAL A 132 -21.09 17.00 30.94
CA VAL A 132 -21.15 15.53 31.08
C VAL A 132 -19.76 14.93 31.20
N ILE A 133 -18.79 15.40 30.40
CA ILE A 133 -17.39 14.96 30.46
C ILE A 133 -16.78 15.32 31.82
N ALA A 134 -17.00 16.55 32.31
CA ALA A 134 -16.50 16.99 33.62
C ALA A 134 -17.11 16.17 34.76
N LYS A 135 -18.43 15.92 34.74
CA LYS A 135 -19.11 15.10 35.73
C LYS A 135 -18.65 13.63 35.69
N SER A 136 -18.39 13.09 34.50
CA SER A 136 -17.84 11.74 34.35
C SER A 136 -16.40 11.64 34.88
N ALA A 137 -15.57 12.67 34.67
CA ALA A 137 -14.22 12.74 35.19
C ALA A 137 -14.18 12.79 36.73
N THR A 138 -15.12 13.49 37.37
CA THR A 138 -15.18 13.60 38.84
C THR A 138 -15.74 12.35 39.50
N GLN A 139 -16.74 11.70 38.91
CA GLN A 139 -17.36 10.51 39.50
C GLN A 139 -16.48 9.26 39.40
N ASN A 140 -15.74 9.08 38.30
CA ASN A 140 -14.94 7.87 38.06
C ASN A 140 -13.60 8.20 37.39
N PRO A 141 -12.64 8.82 38.10
CA PRO A 141 -11.42 9.38 37.50
C PRO A 141 -10.55 8.33 36.82
N ARG A 142 -10.44 7.12 37.38
CA ARG A 142 -9.65 6.01 36.79
C ARG A 142 -10.26 5.50 35.49
N ALA A 143 -11.57 5.25 35.48
CA ALA A 143 -12.28 4.78 34.29
C ALA A 143 -12.29 5.85 33.20
N PHE A 144 -12.51 7.11 33.57
CA PHE A 144 -12.44 8.25 32.65
C PHE A 144 -11.05 8.39 32.03
N ALA A 145 -9.97 8.29 32.82
CA ALA A 145 -8.61 8.32 32.30
C ALA A 145 -8.33 7.17 31.31
N LEU A 146 -8.80 5.95 31.60
CA LEU A 146 -8.66 4.81 30.69
C LEU A 146 -9.48 5.00 29.39
N ILE A 147 -10.71 5.47 29.48
CA ILE A 147 -11.57 5.71 28.31
C ILE A 147 -11.03 6.86 27.45
N THR A 148 -10.59 7.96 28.06
CA THR A 148 -10.02 9.09 27.32
C THR A 148 -8.70 8.73 26.66
N THR A 149 -7.81 8.01 27.35
CA THR A 149 -6.54 7.54 26.76
C THR A 149 -6.76 6.55 25.63
N THR A 150 -7.71 5.61 25.77
CA THR A 150 -8.07 4.68 24.69
C THR A 150 -8.71 5.40 23.50
N LEU A 151 -9.61 6.36 23.72
CA LEU A 151 -10.19 7.19 22.65
C LEU A 151 -9.11 8.02 21.94
N LEU A 152 -8.18 8.61 22.70
CA LEU A 152 -7.06 9.37 22.15
C LEU A 152 -6.12 8.46 21.33
N LEU A 153 -5.87 7.25 21.79
CA LEU A 153 -5.07 6.26 21.07
C LEU A 153 -5.76 5.79 19.80
N MET A 154 -7.08 5.54 19.85
CA MET A 154 -7.90 5.18 18.69
C MET A 154 -7.97 6.31 17.65
N THR A 155 -8.13 7.56 18.08
CA THR A 155 -8.11 8.73 17.18
C THR A 155 -6.73 8.95 16.57
N MET A 156 -5.67 8.80 17.36
CA MET A 156 -4.28 8.83 16.85
C MET A 156 -4.04 7.73 15.81
N LEU A 157 -4.54 6.52 16.05
CA LEU A 157 -4.50 5.41 15.09
C LEU A 157 -5.26 5.76 13.81
N ALA A 158 -6.51 6.24 13.92
CA ALA A 158 -7.35 6.57 12.78
C ALA A 158 -6.75 7.66 11.88
N ILE A 159 -6.08 8.66 12.46
CA ILE A 159 -5.46 9.76 11.72
C ILE A 159 -4.09 9.34 11.14
N SER A 160 -3.31 8.54 11.88
CA SER A 160 -1.91 8.25 11.55
C SER A 160 -1.74 7.04 10.62
N ALA A 161 -2.58 6.01 10.75
CA ALA A 161 -2.54 4.81 9.95
C ALA A 161 -2.62 5.10 8.43
N PRO A 162 -3.62 5.85 7.91
CA PRO A 162 -3.74 6.08 6.46
C PRO A 162 -2.64 7.00 5.91
N ARG A 163 -1.94 7.74 6.77
CA ARG A 163 -0.92 8.72 6.35
C ARG A 163 0.50 8.18 6.38
N THR A 164 0.81 7.29 7.31
CA THR A 164 2.19 6.85 7.58
C THR A 164 2.35 5.35 7.76
N GLY A 165 1.25 4.60 7.86
CA GLY A 165 1.28 3.21 8.30
C GLY A 165 1.56 3.05 9.80
N LEU A 166 1.58 4.14 10.58
CA LEU A 166 2.04 4.22 11.97
C LEU A 166 3.49 3.73 12.13
N ILE A 167 4.42 4.69 12.11
CA ILE A 167 5.86 4.44 12.26
C ILE A 167 6.15 4.14 13.72
N ILE A 168 6.83 3.03 13.96
CA ILE A 168 7.24 2.61 15.30
C ILE A 168 8.69 2.95 15.54
N SER A 169 9.52 2.65 14.54
CA SER A 169 10.91 3.02 14.55
C SER A 169 11.27 3.56 13.18
N SER A 170 12.06 4.62 13.18
CA SER A 170 12.51 5.29 11.94
C SER A 170 13.95 4.93 11.58
N GLN A 171 14.68 4.35 12.53
CA GLN A 171 16.08 3.99 12.44
C GLN A 171 16.33 2.74 13.27
N ARG A 172 17.34 1.99 12.85
CA ARG A 172 17.84 0.85 13.60
C ARG A 172 18.41 1.31 14.94
N GLY A 173 18.00 0.66 16.02
CA GLY A 173 18.47 0.90 17.38
C GLY A 173 18.72 -0.42 18.11
N ILE A 174 18.84 -0.38 19.44
CA ILE A 174 19.04 -1.59 20.26
C ILE A 174 17.84 -2.54 20.14
N LEU A 175 16.63 -1.97 20.13
CA LEU A 175 15.37 -2.72 20.07
C LEU A 175 14.74 -2.77 18.67
N SER A 176 15.27 -2.00 17.71
CA SER A 176 14.71 -1.87 16.36
C SER A 176 15.65 -2.42 15.31
N ARG A 177 15.14 -3.27 14.43
CA ARG A 177 15.87 -3.82 13.29
C ARG A 177 16.09 -2.82 12.16
N GLY A 178 15.33 -1.72 12.12
CA GLY A 178 15.33 -0.72 11.05
C GLY A 178 13.99 0.02 10.98
N PRO A 179 13.70 0.80 9.94
CA PRO A 179 12.43 1.50 9.82
C PRO A 179 11.25 0.52 9.72
N THR A 180 10.28 0.66 10.63
CA THR A 180 9.14 -0.26 10.77
C THR A 180 7.80 0.46 10.92
N THR A 181 6.77 -0.09 10.27
CA THR A 181 5.39 0.41 10.33
C THR A 181 4.41 -0.69 10.72
N LEU A 182 3.37 -0.33 11.47
CA LEU A 182 2.36 -1.28 11.95
C LEU A 182 1.46 -1.75 10.79
N PHE A 183 1.02 -0.81 9.98
CA PHE A 183 0.24 -1.04 8.77
C PHE A 183 1.10 -0.88 7.53
N GLN A 184 0.56 -1.31 6.39
CA GLN A 184 1.22 -1.10 5.13
C GLN A 184 1.34 0.42 4.87
N PRO A 185 2.56 0.93 4.64
CA PRO A 185 2.77 2.36 4.42
C PRO A 185 2.15 2.80 3.08
N PRO A 186 1.47 3.96 3.03
CA PRO A 186 0.90 4.49 1.80
C PRO A 186 2.00 5.04 0.86
N ASN A 187 1.75 5.06 -0.45
CA ASN A 187 2.72 5.53 -1.46
C ASN A 187 3.22 6.95 -1.20
N LYS A 188 2.31 7.87 -0.80
CA LYS A 188 2.66 9.26 -0.48
C LYS A 188 3.68 9.36 0.65
N PHE A 189 3.64 8.42 1.60
CA PHE A 189 4.62 8.36 2.68
C PHE A 189 5.98 7.86 2.17
N LEU A 190 5.98 6.82 1.35
CA LEU A 190 7.20 6.26 0.76
C LEU A 190 7.92 7.29 -0.14
N GLU A 191 7.17 8.02 -0.97
CA GLU A 191 7.69 9.12 -1.80
C GLU A 191 8.33 10.22 -0.94
N LYS A 192 7.66 10.60 0.16
CA LYS A 192 8.18 11.59 1.10
C LYS A 192 9.41 11.10 1.86
N GLN A 193 9.55 9.80 2.12
CA GLN A 193 10.74 9.26 2.76
C GLN A 193 11.93 9.19 1.79
N LEU A 194 11.70 8.70 0.57
CA LEU A 194 12.70 8.62 -0.48
C LEU A 194 13.24 9.98 -0.93
N SER A 195 12.41 11.01 -0.89
CA SER A 195 12.83 12.39 -1.22
C SER A 195 13.67 13.05 -0.10
N LYS A 196 13.84 12.43 1.07
CA LYS A 196 14.69 13.00 2.12
C LYS A 196 16.17 12.86 1.77
N PRO A 197 16.98 13.93 1.91
CA PRO A 197 18.41 13.89 1.61
C PRO A 197 19.17 12.88 2.48
N LYS A 198 18.67 12.58 3.69
CA LYS A 198 19.25 11.55 4.57
C LYS A 198 19.40 10.19 3.88
N TRP A 199 18.46 9.81 3.01
CA TRP A 199 18.51 8.52 2.33
C TRP A 199 19.41 8.57 1.09
N GLN A 200 19.56 9.76 0.50
CA GLN A 200 20.40 9.99 -0.68
C GLN A 200 21.90 10.06 -0.33
N GLN A 201 22.23 10.52 0.88
CA GLN A 201 23.61 10.61 1.37
C GLN A 201 24.13 9.28 1.94
N HIS A 202 23.26 8.29 2.13
CA HIS A 202 23.70 6.99 2.64
C HIS A 202 24.16 6.10 1.49
N GLU A 203 25.47 5.92 1.38
CA GLU A 203 26.04 4.89 0.53
C GLU A 203 25.60 3.49 0.97
N PRO A 204 25.46 2.53 0.03
CA PRO A 204 25.18 1.16 0.36
C PRO A 204 26.27 0.62 1.30
N LYS A 205 25.86 0.00 2.41
CA LYS A 205 26.79 -0.57 3.40
C LYS A 205 27.51 -1.82 2.91
N SER A 206 27.06 -2.42 1.80
CA SER A 206 27.60 -3.67 1.27
C SER A 206 28.75 -3.40 0.32
N GLN A 207 29.90 -4.05 0.57
CA GLN A 207 30.94 -4.22 -0.44
C GLN A 207 30.30 -4.82 -1.70
N LYS A 208 30.73 -4.34 -2.88
CA LYS A 208 30.24 -4.85 -4.17
C LYS A 208 30.56 -6.35 -4.24
N ILE A 209 29.54 -7.19 -4.39
CA ILE A 209 29.72 -8.62 -4.62
C ILE A 209 30.17 -8.79 -6.07
N GLN A 210 31.28 -9.51 -6.29
CA GLN A 210 31.82 -9.75 -7.63
C GLN A 210 30.84 -10.55 -8.50
N ASP A 211 30.86 -10.32 -9.82
CA ASP A 211 29.98 -11.01 -10.78
C ASP A 211 30.17 -12.52 -10.82
N SER A 212 31.39 -13.01 -10.58
CA SER A 212 31.72 -14.44 -10.46
C SER A 212 30.91 -15.10 -9.34
N THR A 213 30.82 -14.45 -8.17
CA THR A 213 30.12 -14.99 -7.01
C THR A 213 28.63 -15.17 -7.24
N TRP A 214 28.02 -14.37 -8.13
CA TRP A 214 26.62 -14.55 -8.51
C TRP A 214 26.40 -15.75 -9.42
N LYS A 215 27.37 -16.09 -10.27
CA LYS A 215 27.28 -17.29 -11.12
C LYS A 215 27.29 -18.57 -10.27
N ASP A 216 28.06 -18.59 -9.18
CA ASP A 216 28.12 -19.72 -8.24
C ASP A 216 26.81 -19.96 -7.45
N LEU A 217 25.93 -18.95 -7.43
CA LEU A 217 24.61 -19.02 -6.80
C LEU A 217 23.52 -19.54 -7.73
N ASN A 218 23.81 -19.70 -9.02
CA ASN A 218 22.87 -20.29 -9.96
C ASN A 218 22.61 -21.75 -9.61
N LEU A 219 21.35 -22.15 -9.75
CA LEU A 219 20.92 -23.51 -9.53
C LEU A 219 20.84 -24.22 -10.89
N SER A 220 21.18 -25.50 -10.90
CA SER A 220 20.77 -26.36 -12.00
C SER A 220 19.26 -26.52 -11.91
N ILE A 221 18.58 -26.17 -12.99
CA ILE A 221 17.18 -26.52 -13.18
C ILE A 221 17.22 -27.78 -14.04
N ASP A 222 16.80 -28.89 -13.45
CA ASP A 222 16.62 -30.13 -14.19
C ASP A 222 15.39 -29.99 -15.10
N ASN A 223 15.42 -30.63 -16.26
CA ASN A 223 14.39 -30.44 -17.30
C ASN A 223 12.96 -30.76 -16.82
N ASP A 224 12.81 -31.55 -15.76
CA ASP A 224 11.51 -31.99 -15.24
C ASP A 224 10.87 -31.00 -14.26
N ASN A 225 11.65 -30.07 -13.69
CA ASN A 225 11.16 -29.11 -12.69
C ASN A 225 11.37 -27.69 -13.20
N ASN A 226 10.30 -26.98 -13.55
CA ASN A 226 10.38 -25.59 -14.02
C ASN A 226 10.80 -24.58 -12.94
N GLU A 227 10.95 -25.00 -11.69
CA GLU A 227 11.31 -24.12 -10.58
C GLU A 227 12.45 -24.72 -9.76
N ALA A 228 13.39 -23.86 -9.34
CA ALA A 228 14.47 -24.25 -8.44
C ALA A 228 14.66 -23.21 -7.35
N GLN A 229 14.84 -23.67 -6.11
CA GLN A 229 15.05 -22.82 -4.96
C GLN A 229 16.16 -23.33 -4.06
N ALA A 230 16.95 -22.41 -3.48
CA ALA A 230 18.01 -22.78 -2.56
C ALA A 230 18.26 -21.71 -1.51
N TRP A 231 18.43 -22.16 -0.27
CA TRP A 231 18.92 -21.36 0.84
C TRP A 231 20.30 -21.86 1.27
N ARG A 232 21.34 -21.08 0.99
CA ARG A 232 22.73 -21.41 1.34
C ARG A 232 23.11 -20.71 2.64
N LYS A 233 23.24 -21.48 3.73
CA LYS A 233 23.66 -20.97 5.06
C LYS A 233 25.18 -20.81 5.21
N LYS A 234 25.95 -21.58 4.44
CA LYS A 234 27.41 -21.59 4.42
C LYS A 234 27.86 -21.51 2.97
N MET A 235 28.60 -20.47 2.63
CA MET A 235 29.26 -20.32 1.34
C MET A 235 30.70 -20.85 1.43
N PRO A 236 31.37 -21.12 0.29
CA PRO A 236 32.79 -21.47 0.26
C PRO A 236 33.63 -20.46 1.07
N LYS A 237 34.71 -20.92 1.70
CA LYS A 237 35.54 -20.09 2.60
C LYS A 237 36.02 -18.80 1.92
N ASP A 238 36.30 -18.88 0.62
CA ASP A 238 36.83 -17.79 -0.21
C ASP A 238 35.73 -16.83 -0.72
N SER A 239 34.45 -17.14 -0.51
CA SER A 239 33.35 -16.27 -0.91
C SER A 239 33.19 -15.09 0.07
N ASP A 240 32.92 -13.90 -0.44
CA ASP A 240 32.57 -12.73 0.39
C ASP A 240 31.18 -12.82 1.04
N LEU A 241 30.40 -13.82 0.65
CA LEU A 241 29.04 -14.05 1.11
C LEU A 241 29.01 -14.91 2.38
N ALA A 242 28.11 -14.57 3.29
CA ALA A 242 27.74 -15.47 4.38
C ALA A 242 26.55 -16.35 4.01
N GLN A 243 25.52 -15.74 3.42
CA GLN A 243 24.25 -16.40 3.16
C GLN A 243 23.66 -15.90 1.85
N ALA A 244 22.93 -16.77 1.16
CA ALA A 244 22.20 -16.41 -0.05
C ALA A 244 20.89 -17.21 -0.16
N ALA A 245 19.85 -16.52 -0.61
CA ALA A 245 18.59 -17.10 -1.08
C ALA A 245 18.54 -16.94 -2.61
N THR A 246 18.24 -18.02 -3.30
CA THR A 246 18.02 -18.02 -4.76
C THR A 246 16.67 -18.68 -5.05
N PHE A 247 15.90 -18.09 -5.95
CA PHE A 247 14.73 -18.70 -6.56
C PHE A 247 14.78 -18.47 -8.06
N GLN A 248 14.48 -19.50 -8.83
CA GLN A 248 14.54 -19.50 -10.28
C GLN A 248 13.27 -20.11 -10.85
N ILE A 249 12.73 -19.51 -11.90
CA ILE A 249 11.61 -20.02 -12.68
C ILE A 249 12.05 -20.08 -14.14
N ASN A 250 11.90 -21.25 -14.75
CA ASN A 250 12.02 -21.48 -16.17
C ASN A 250 10.66 -21.33 -16.84
N ILE A 251 10.56 -20.45 -17.83
CA ILE A 251 9.32 -20.26 -18.59
C ILE A 251 9.56 -20.84 -19.99
N PRO A 252 9.09 -22.06 -20.26
CA PRO A 252 9.20 -22.66 -21.58
C PRO A 252 8.35 -21.88 -22.58
N ILE A 253 8.85 -21.67 -23.78
CA ILE A 253 8.11 -20.90 -24.81
C ILE A 253 6.91 -21.69 -25.35
N GLN A 254 6.94 -23.01 -25.23
CA GLN A 254 5.80 -23.88 -25.57
C GLN A 254 4.52 -23.51 -24.80
N ASP A 255 4.63 -22.94 -23.58
CA ASP A 255 3.47 -22.47 -22.78
C ASP A 255 2.63 -21.38 -23.48
N PHE A 256 3.14 -20.80 -24.58
CA PHE A 256 2.53 -19.70 -25.32
C PHE A 256 2.07 -20.06 -26.73
N ILE A 257 2.46 -21.24 -27.23
CA ILE A 257 2.06 -21.74 -28.53
C ILE A 257 0.92 -22.72 -28.25
N GLU A 258 -0.28 -22.38 -28.70
CA GLU A 258 -1.38 -23.33 -28.71
C GLU A 258 -1.02 -24.42 -29.72
N ASP A 259 -1.07 -25.69 -29.30
CA ASP A 259 -0.94 -26.82 -30.22
C ASP A 259 -2.09 -26.66 -31.24
N GLN A 260 -1.77 -26.24 -32.46
CA GLN A 260 -2.76 -26.23 -33.52
C GLN A 260 -3.00 -27.69 -33.90
N ASP A 261 -4.20 -28.17 -33.61
CA ASP A 261 -4.63 -29.54 -33.87
C ASP A 261 -4.31 -29.95 -35.33
N ASP A 262 -3.43 -30.94 -35.48
CA ASP A 262 -3.33 -31.92 -36.57
C ASP A 262 -3.29 -31.44 -38.03
N GLN A 263 -2.83 -30.22 -38.31
CA GLN A 263 -2.36 -29.90 -39.67
C GLN A 263 -0.85 -30.09 -39.72
N GLU A 264 -0.39 -30.94 -40.64
CA GLU A 264 1.01 -31.14 -41.02
C GLU A 264 1.63 -29.81 -41.52
N GLU A 265 1.85 -28.86 -40.61
CA GLU A 265 2.62 -27.66 -40.87
C GLU A 265 4.11 -28.07 -40.88
N ASP A 266 4.82 -27.67 -41.95
CA ASP A 266 6.25 -27.91 -42.12
C ASP A 266 7.02 -27.52 -40.83
N ASP A 267 7.90 -28.40 -40.33
CA ASP A 267 8.70 -28.20 -39.10
C ASP A 267 9.40 -26.82 -39.02
N ASN A 268 9.69 -26.20 -40.17
CA ASN A 268 10.33 -24.88 -40.27
C ASN A 268 9.43 -23.71 -39.84
N ASP A 269 8.10 -23.82 -39.98
CA ASP A 269 7.17 -22.73 -39.62
C ASP A 269 6.96 -22.62 -38.11
N ASN A 270 7.03 -23.76 -37.42
CA ASN A 270 7.05 -23.85 -35.97
C ASN A 270 8.32 -23.23 -35.37
N ASP A 271 9.48 -23.41 -36.01
CA ASP A 271 10.76 -22.86 -35.54
C ASP A 271 10.80 -21.31 -35.60
N GLU A 272 10.28 -20.69 -36.66
CA GLU A 272 10.20 -19.22 -36.77
C GLU A 272 9.22 -18.63 -35.73
N ALA A 273 8.07 -19.30 -35.51
CA ALA A 273 7.10 -18.89 -34.51
C ALA A 273 7.65 -19.02 -33.08
N LEU A 274 8.40 -20.10 -32.81
CA LEU A 274 9.12 -20.32 -31.55
C LEU A 274 10.17 -19.25 -31.30
N GLU A 275 11.02 -18.93 -32.28
CA GLU A 275 12.04 -17.88 -32.14
C GLU A 275 11.41 -16.51 -31.90
N PHE A 276 10.36 -16.18 -32.65
CA PHE A 276 9.62 -14.94 -32.45
C PHE A 276 8.99 -14.84 -31.06
N CYS A 277 8.34 -15.90 -30.57
CA CYS A 277 7.76 -15.93 -29.22
C CYS A 277 8.85 -15.86 -28.14
N HIS A 278 10.01 -16.47 -28.39
CA HIS A 278 11.18 -16.40 -27.50
C HIS A 278 11.70 -14.97 -27.36
N ASP A 279 11.85 -14.25 -28.47
CA ASP A 279 12.23 -12.84 -28.49
C ASP A 279 11.20 -11.95 -27.83
N LEU A 280 9.92 -12.16 -28.13
CA LEU A 280 8.83 -11.38 -27.54
C LEU A 280 8.77 -11.55 -26.01
N CYS A 281 8.87 -12.80 -25.54
CA CYS A 281 8.92 -13.12 -24.12
C CYS A 281 10.15 -12.47 -23.45
N TYR A 282 11.33 -12.61 -24.05
CA TYR A 282 12.54 -11.99 -23.50
C TYR A 282 12.43 -10.46 -23.44
N ASN A 283 11.94 -9.81 -24.48
CA ASN A 283 11.74 -8.35 -24.51
C ASN A 283 10.77 -7.89 -23.42
N HIS A 284 9.68 -8.62 -23.19
CA HIS A 284 8.78 -8.32 -22.06
C HIS A 284 9.46 -8.51 -20.70
N ALA A 285 10.36 -9.48 -20.55
CA ALA A 285 11.16 -9.63 -19.33
C ALA A 285 12.08 -8.42 -19.12
N VAL A 286 12.72 -7.95 -20.18
CA VAL A 286 13.55 -6.73 -20.18
C VAL A 286 12.72 -5.51 -19.79
N ASP A 287 11.52 -5.35 -20.35
CA ASP A 287 10.60 -4.26 -20.01
C ASP A 287 10.21 -4.28 -18.53
N ILE A 288 9.88 -5.46 -17.98
CA ILE A 288 9.52 -5.62 -16.56
C ILE A 288 10.70 -5.24 -15.67
N ILE A 289 11.93 -5.66 -16.02
CA ILE A 289 13.16 -5.30 -15.30
C ILE A 289 13.44 -3.80 -15.37
N ASN A 290 13.32 -3.21 -16.56
CA ASN A 290 13.57 -1.80 -16.80
C ASN A 290 12.52 -0.90 -16.11
N ALA A 291 11.26 -1.34 -16.10
CA ALA A 291 10.17 -0.69 -15.38
C ALA A 291 10.19 -0.95 -13.86
N GLN A 292 10.99 -1.93 -13.41
CA GLN A 292 11.13 -2.37 -12.02
C GLN A 292 9.80 -2.85 -11.40
N GLN A 293 8.97 -3.52 -12.19
CA GLN A 293 7.62 -3.99 -11.80
C GLN A 293 7.66 -5.39 -11.18
N PHE A 294 8.51 -5.60 -10.18
CA PHE A 294 8.76 -6.94 -9.60
C PHE A 294 7.71 -7.45 -8.63
N THR A 295 6.72 -6.63 -8.26
CA THR A 295 5.69 -6.98 -7.27
C THR A 295 4.30 -6.60 -7.75
N GLU A 296 4.08 -6.58 -9.07
CA GLU A 296 2.77 -6.27 -9.69
C GLU A 296 1.70 -7.31 -9.31
N PHE A 297 2.08 -8.60 -9.36
CA PHE A 297 1.21 -9.74 -9.04
C PHE A 297 1.50 -10.32 -7.64
N ALA A 298 2.36 -9.67 -6.86
CA ALA A 298 2.62 -10.07 -5.50
C ALA A 298 1.39 -9.76 -4.62
N PRO A 299 1.04 -10.63 -3.66
CA PRO A 299 -0.04 -10.35 -2.72
C PRO A 299 0.28 -9.07 -1.94
N ALA A 300 -0.56 -8.04 -2.11
CA ALA A 300 -0.34 -6.67 -1.62
C ALA A 300 0.03 -6.61 -0.12
N ASN A 301 -0.45 -7.58 0.65
CA ASN A 301 -0.24 -7.68 2.09
C ASN A 301 1.11 -8.31 2.50
N GLN A 302 1.93 -8.81 1.57
CA GLN A 302 3.15 -9.55 1.91
C GLN A 302 4.42 -8.82 1.47
N LEU A 303 4.46 -8.38 0.21
CA LEU A 303 5.63 -7.79 -0.40
C LEU A 303 5.22 -6.70 -1.38
N ARG A 304 5.88 -5.55 -1.32
CA ARG A 304 5.67 -4.46 -2.26
C ARG A 304 6.96 -3.73 -2.54
N LEU A 305 7.33 -3.62 -3.81
CA LEU A 305 8.39 -2.73 -4.27
C LEU A 305 7.76 -1.42 -4.76
N TYR A 306 8.23 -0.31 -4.23
CA TYR A 306 7.85 1.02 -4.68
C TYR A 306 9.08 1.72 -5.26
N THR A 307 9.02 2.06 -6.55
CA THR A 307 10.08 2.79 -7.24
C THR A 307 9.65 4.24 -7.48
N LEU A 308 10.57 5.18 -7.24
CA LEU A 308 10.30 6.60 -7.48
C LEU A 308 10.33 6.89 -9.00
N GLN A 309 9.16 7.04 -9.60
CA GLN A 309 9.03 7.52 -10.97
C GLN A 309 8.95 9.05 -10.96
N LYS A 310 10.09 9.75 -11.06
CA LYS A 310 10.08 11.21 -11.27
C LYS A 310 11.17 11.62 -12.27
N GLY A 311 10.76 12.47 -13.21
CA GLY A 311 11.43 12.82 -14.46
C GLY A 311 12.87 13.36 -14.36
N ASP A 312 13.60 13.10 -15.44
CA ASP A 312 14.79 13.76 -15.99
C ASP A 312 16.07 13.92 -15.15
N SER A 313 16.08 13.55 -13.87
CA SER A 313 17.23 13.86 -12.98
C SER A 313 17.99 12.63 -12.43
N GLY A 314 17.96 11.48 -13.12
CA GLY A 314 18.69 10.29 -12.67
C GLY A 314 18.15 9.64 -11.38
N ARG A 315 16.97 10.05 -10.91
CA ARG A 315 16.33 9.62 -9.64
C ARG A 315 15.71 8.22 -9.67
N LYS A 316 15.71 7.51 -10.81
CA LYS A 316 15.28 6.09 -10.93
C LYS A 316 16.17 5.10 -10.16
N ARG A 317 17.20 5.57 -9.47
CA ARG A 317 18.12 4.75 -8.68
C ARG A 317 17.54 4.28 -7.35
N PHE A 318 16.50 4.91 -6.81
CA PHE A 318 16.00 4.57 -5.48
C PHE A 318 14.65 3.86 -5.51
N SER A 319 14.57 2.79 -4.74
CA SER A 319 13.34 2.02 -4.51
C SER A 319 13.18 1.70 -3.03
N VAL A 320 11.97 1.36 -2.62
CA VAL A 320 11.67 0.89 -1.26
C VAL A 320 10.97 -0.44 -1.36
N LEU A 321 11.55 -1.45 -0.72
CA LEU A 321 10.92 -2.74 -0.54
C LEU A 321 10.23 -2.77 0.83
N VAL A 322 8.93 -2.97 0.81
CA VAL A 322 8.09 -3.12 2.00
C VAL A 322 7.77 -4.60 2.17
N VAL A 323 8.16 -5.16 3.32
CA VAL A 323 8.03 -6.60 3.59
C VAL A 323 7.29 -6.84 4.90
N LYS A 324 6.21 -7.63 4.88
CA LYS A 324 5.50 -8.04 6.10
C LYS A 324 6.35 -9.02 6.91
N LYS A 325 6.28 -8.93 8.24
CA LYS A 325 7.08 -9.74 9.20
C LYS A 325 8.59 -9.48 9.19
N LEU A 326 9.06 -8.49 8.44
CA LEU A 326 10.46 -8.08 8.47
C LEU A 326 10.74 -7.04 9.56
N GLY A 327 9.71 -6.29 9.96
CA GLY A 327 9.81 -5.30 11.02
C GLY A 327 9.70 -5.91 12.42
N ASP A 328 10.03 -5.09 13.42
CA ASP A 328 9.94 -5.39 14.84
C ASP A 328 8.54 -5.92 15.17
N TRP A 329 8.48 -6.97 16.00
CA TRP A 329 7.23 -7.63 16.39
C TRP A 329 6.36 -8.13 15.22
N GLY A 330 6.99 -8.55 14.12
CA GLY A 330 6.28 -9.15 12.97
C GLY A 330 5.58 -8.12 12.07
N ARG A 331 5.94 -6.84 12.20
CA ARG A 331 5.34 -5.73 11.47
C ARG A 331 5.96 -5.53 10.09
N PHE A 332 5.57 -4.49 9.37
CA PHE A 332 6.14 -4.17 8.06
C PHE A 332 7.53 -3.55 8.25
N GLY A 333 8.53 -4.15 7.61
CA GLY A 333 9.87 -3.58 7.49
C GLY A 333 9.99 -2.80 6.19
N ILE A 334 10.58 -1.60 6.28
CA ILE A 334 10.83 -0.74 5.14
C ILE A 334 12.33 -0.80 4.81
N VAL A 335 12.64 -1.34 3.63
CA VAL A 335 14.01 -1.56 3.15
C VAL A 335 14.28 -0.56 2.03
N PRO A 336 15.04 0.51 2.28
CA PRO A 336 15.60 1.31 1.18
C PRO A 336 16.52 0.49 0.30
N LEU A 337 16.36 0.63 -1.00
CA LEU A 337 17.20 0.03 -2.01
C LEU A 337 17.74 1.08 -2.97
N LEU A 338 18.99 0.90 -3.38
CA LEU A 338 19.66 1.67 -4.43
C LEU A 338 20.03 0.72 -5.57
N VAL A 339 19.68 1.08 -6.81
CA VAL A 339 20.16 0.40 -8.01
C VAL A 339 21.64 0.75 -8.18
N THR A 340 22.51 -0.24 -7.95
CA THR A 340 23.96 -0.07 -8.01
C THR A 340 24.56 -0.56 -9.31
N HIS A 341 23.89 -1.48 -9.99
CA HIS A 341 24.33 -2.01 -11.28
C HIS A 341 23.12 -2.33 -12.14
N LYS A 342 23.24 -2.04 -13.43
CA LYS A 342 22.31 -2.46 -14.47
C LYS A 342 23.16 -2.99 -15.61
N ASN A 343 22.89 -4.22 -16.02
CA ASN A 343 23.52 -4.84 -17.17
C ASN A 343 22.44 -5.28 -18.14
N GLU A 344 22.60 -4.96 -19.40
CA GLU A 344 21.64 -5.21 -20.46
C GLU A 344 22.43 -5.75 -21.65
N ASN A 345 22.45 -7.08 -21.76
CA ASN A 345 23.04 -7.80 -22.87
C ASN A 345 21.91 -8.46 -23.67
N GLU A 346 22.15 -8.76 -24.95
CA GLU A 346 21.18 -9.42 -25.84
C GLU A 346 20.63 -10.74 -25.29
N ARG A 347 21.45 -11.47 -24.51
CA ARG A 347 21.07 -12.76 -23.93
C ARG A 347 20.73 -12.71 -22.45
N GLN A 348 21.11 -11.64 -21.76
CA GLN A 348 20.92 -11.54 -20.32
C GLN A 348 20.75 -10.09 -19.87
N THR A 349 19.66 -9.82 -19.16
CA THR A 349 19.42 -8.51 -18.53
C THR A 349 19.36 -8.70 -17.03
N SER A 350 20.10 -7.88 -16.29
CA SER A 350 20.12 -7.94 -14.83
C SER A 350 20.18 -6.56 -14.17
N ILE A 351 19.54 -6.48 -13.01
CA ILE A 351 19.55 -5.30 -12.16
C ILE A 351 19.93 -5.69 -10.73
N LEU A 352 20.80 -4.89 -10.11
CA LEU A 352 21.30 -5.11 -8.77
C LEU A 352 20.84 -3.98 -7.84
N TYR A 353 20.13 -4.34 -6.78
CA TYR A 353 19.76 -3.47 -5.69
C TYR A 353 20.65 -3.71 -4.49
N SER A 354 21.15 -2.64 -3.89
CA SER A 354 21.86 -2.68 -2.62
C SER A 354 21.03 -2.01 -1.53
N ALA A 355 20.89 -2.68 -0.39
CA ALA A 355 20.17 -2.11 0.76
C ALA A 355 20.97 -0.94 1.38
N LEU A 356 20.30 0.19 1.63
CA LEU A 356 20.95 1.35 2.24
C LEU A 356 21.16 1.18 3.74
N LYS A 357 22.05 2.02 4.30
CA LYS A 357 22.31 2.07 5.74
C LYS A 357 21.02 2.31 6.53
N GLY A 358 20.83 1.51 7.58
CA GLY A 358 19.67 1.60 8.47
C GLY A 358 18.51 0.68 8.08
N ALA A 359 18.56 0.03 6.92
CA ALA A 359 17.57 -0.98 6.54
C ALA A 359 17.51 -2.17 7.53
N PRO A 360 16.37 -2.89 7.58
CA PRO A 360 16.21 -4.13 8.33
C PRO A 360 17.32 -5.17 8.12
N PHE A 361 17.88 -5.22 6.92
CA PHE A 361 19.03 -6.03 6.57
C PHE A 361 20.00 -5.26 5.69
N ALA A 362 21.26 -5.72 5.65
CA ALA A 362 22.27 -5.23 4.72
C ALA A 362 22.60 -6.36 3.74
N GLY A 363 22.13 -6.24 2.51
CA GLY A 363 22.26 -7.26 1.49
C GLY A 363 22.05 -6.67 0.10
N GLN A 364 22.21 -7.52 -0.91
CA GLN A 364 22.00 -7.16 -2.30
C GLN A 364 20.95 -8.09 -2.93
N ILE A 365 20.04 -7.52 -3.71
CA ILE A 365 19.03 -8.25 -4.48
C ILE A 365 19.40 -8.13 -5.95
N ARG A 366 19.68 -9.27 -6.60
CA ARG A 366 19.95 -9.33 -8.04
C ARG A 366 18.75 -9.97 -8.73
N VAL A 367 18.15 -9.27 -9.68
CA VAL A 367 17.10 -9.80 -10.56
C VAL A 367 17.71 -9.97 -11.94
N THR A 368 17.55 -11.13 -12.54
CA THR A 368 18.14 -11.50 -13.83
C THR A 368 17.09 -12.19 -14.70
N ALA A 369 17.02 -11.80 -15.97
CA ALA A 369 16.34 -12.56 -17.02
C ALA A 369 17.40 -13.05 -18.01
N GLU A 370 17.37 -14.33 -18.36
CA GLU A 370 18.31 -14.96 -19.28
C GLU A 370 17.57 -15.70 -20.39
N LYS A 371 17.96 -15.43 -21.63
CA LYS A 371 17.46 -16.11 -22.84
C LYS A 371 18.20 -17.44 -22.98
N ARG A 372 17.52 -18.57 -22.72
CA ARG A 372 18.10 -19.92 -22.90
C ARG A 372 17.65 -20.52 -24.22
N LYS A 373 18.63 -20.85 -25.07
CA LYS A 373 18.39 -21.70 -26.24
C LYS A 373 18.25 -23.14 -25.74
N GLY A 374 17.20 -23.83 -26.17
CA GLY A 374 16.99 -25.23 -25.85
C GLY A 374 18.22 -26.07 -26.17
N LYS A 375 18.60 -27.01 -25.29
CA LYS A 375 19.55 -28.07 -25.65
C LYS A 375 18.83 -29.09 -26.54
N LYS A 376 19.55 -29.99 -27.24
CA LYS A 376 18.92 -31.04 -28.07
C LYS A 376 17.77 -31.74 -27.30
N GLY A 377 16.54 -31.55 -27.75
CA GLY A 377 15.32 -32.10 -27.13
C GLY A 377 14.63 -31.25 -26.06
N ALA A 378 15.12 -30.06 -25.72
CA ALA A 378 14.47 -29.12 -24.80
C ALA A 378 13.97 -27.88 -25.55
N SER A 379 12.77 -27.41 -25.21
CA SER A 379 12.21 -26.19 -25.82
C SER A 379 12.98 -24.94 -25.39
N PRO A 380 13.06 -23.90 -26.24
CA PRO A 380 13.61 -22.61 -25.84
C PRO A 380 12.84 -22.05 -24.64
N SER A 381 13.54 -21.33 -23.77
CA SER A 381 12.95 -20.81 -22.54
C SER A 381 13.55 -19.47 -22.11
N VAL A 382 12.79 -18.75 -21.29
CA VAL A 382 13.29 -17.56 -20.58
C VAL A 382 13.40 -17.90 -19.11
N LEU A 383 14.62 -17.79 -18.58
CA LEU A 383 14.90 -18.02 -17.18
C LEU A 383 14.80 -16.70 -16.40
N ILE A 384 13.97 -16.68 -15.36
CA ILE A 384 13.95 -15.59 -14.38
C ILE A 384 14.62 -16.06 -13.10
N VAL A 385 15.61 -15.30 -12.64
CA VAL A 385 16.35 -15.58 -11.41
C VAL A 385 16.33 -14.36 -10.50
N VAL A 386 15.95 -14.57 -9.25
CA VAL A 386 16.14 -13.59 -8.19
C VAL A 386 17.10 -14.17 -7.16
N HIS A 387 18.10 -13.38 -6.77
CA HIS A 387 19.01 -13.69 -5.69
C HIS A 387 18.90 -12.62 -4.61
N LEU A 388 18.97 -13.04 -3.35
CA LEU A 388 19.17 -12.17 -2.19
C LEU A 388 20.40 -12.67 -1.42
N ALA A 389 21.47 -11.89 -1.46
CA ALA A 389 22.76 -12.25 -0.87
C ALA A 389 23.16 -11.31 0.27
N PHE A 390 23.81 -11.87 1.30
CA PHE A 390 24.28 -11.16 2.48
C PHE A 390 25.79 -11.30 2.63
N PRO A 391 26.56 -10.18 2.61
CA PRO A 391 27.99 -10.20 2.89
C PRO A 391 28.32 -10.71 4.30
N LYS A 392 29.53 -11.24 4.51
CA LYS A 392 29.97 -11.81 5.81
C LYS A 392 29.75 -10.89 7.02
N LYS A 393 30.08 -9.60 6.90
CA LYS A 393 29.97 -8.59 7.98
C LYS A 393 28.60 -7.89 8.03
N ALA A 394 27.64 -8.32 7.22
CA ALA A 394 26.36 -7.63 7.07
C ALA A 394 25.27 -8.20 7.97
N HIS A 395 24.27 -7.37 8.30
CA HIS A 395 23.10 -7.78 9.06
C HIS A 395 22.16 -8.63 8.20
N ARG A 396 21.84 -9.83 8.69
CA ARG A 396 21.13 -10.87 7.95
C ARG A 396 19.70 -11.01 8.48
N ILE A 397 18.87 -11.69 7.70
CA ILE A 397 17.50 -12.04 8.09
C ILE A 397 17.32 -13.56 8.13
N PRO A 398 16.27 -14.06 8.79
CA PRO A 398 15.97 -15.49 8.78
C PRO A 398 15.78 -16.01 7.35
N GLY A 399 16.30 -17.20 7.05
CA GLY A 399 16.21 -17.81 5.72
C GLY A 399 14.78 -17.94 5.20
N LYS A 400 13.81 -18.24 6.06
CA LYS A 400 12.38 -18.27 5.70
C LYS A 400 11.88 -16.93 5.15
N ALA A 401 12.31 -15.82 5.74
CA ALA A 401 11.94 -14.48 5.27
C ALA A 401 12.67 -14.13 3.96
N ALA A 402 13.96 -14.49 3.85
CA ALA A 402 14.73 -14.29 2.63
C ALA A 402 14.14 -15.05 1.44
N MET A 403 13.89 -16.36 1.60
CA MET A 403 13.28 -17.19 0.55
C MET A 403 11.91 -16.65 0.13
N LYS A 404 11.07 -16.26 1.09
CA LYS A 404 9.76 -15.69 0.80
C LYS A 404 9.85 -14.41 -0.06
N ILE A 405 10.80 -13.52 0.22
CA ILE A 405 11.00 -12.31 -0.60
C ILE A 405 11.36 -12.71 -2.04
N VAL A 406 12.35 -13.59 -2.19
CA VAL A 406 12.89 -13.97 -3.50
C VAL A 406 11.85 -14.76 -4.31
N GLN A 407 11.16 -15.70 -3.69
CA GLN A 407 10.07 -16.47 -4.28
C GLN A 407 8.95 -15.54 -4.77
N THR A 408 8.37 -14.71 -3.89
CA THR A 408 7.26 -13.82 -4.25
C THR A 408 7.64 -12.82 -5.35
N MET A 409 8.88 -12.33 -5.39
CA MET A 409 9.36 -11.49 -6.50
C MET A 409 9.44 -12.29 -7.80
N THR A 410 10.03 -13.48 -7.77
CA THR A 410 10.23 -14.31 -8.98
C THR A 410 8.89 -14.74 -9.56
N GLU A 411 7.97 -15.23 -8.73
CA GLU A 411 6.60 -15.60 -9.12
C GLU A 411 5.85 -14.39 -9.70
N SER A 412 5.96 -13.21 -9.07
CA SER A 412 5.30 -12.01 -9.59
C SER A 412 5.87 -11.57 -10.94
N ILE A 413 7.18 -11.73 -11.16
CA ILE A 413 7.82 -11.41 -12.45
C ILE A 413 7.35 -12.41 -13.51
N ALA A 414 7.38 -13.71 -13.19
CA ALA A 414 6.93 -14.76 -14.08
C ALA A 414 5.45 -14.59 -14.47
N ALA A 415 4.58 -14.26 -13.51
CA ALA A 415 3.17 -13.99 -13.78
C ALA A 415 2.96 -12.76 -14.66
N SER A 416 3.69 -11.66 -14.42
CA SER A 416 3.64 -10.46 -15.26
C SER A 416 4.11 -10.77 -16.68
N LEU A 417 5.20 -11.52 -16.79
CA LEU A 417 5.78 -11.93 -18.06
C LEU A 417 4.82 -12.83 -18.86
N LYS A 418 4.28 -13.89 -18.24
CA LYS A 418 3.30 -14.78 -18.88
C LYS A 418 2.07 -14.00 -19.35
N THR A 419 1.55 -13.10 -18.52
CA THR A 419 0.36 -12.30 -18.83
C THR A 419 0.61 -11.34 -20.00
N ARG A 420 1.72 -10.57 -19.97
CA ARG A 420 2.06 -9.62 -21.06
C ARG A 420 2.30 -10.33 -22.37
N THR A 421 3.03 -11.44 -22.33
CA THR A 421 3.34 -12.24 -23.53
C THR A 421 2.06 -12.79 -24.16
N ARG A 422 1.18 -13.42 -23.35
CA ARG A 422 -0.13 -13.90 -23.82
C ARG A 422 -0.98 -12.78 -24.40
N GLN A 423 -1.07 -11.64 -23.72
CA GLN A 423 -1.83 -10.49 -24.23
C GLN A 423 -1.26 -9.96 -25.56
N SER A 424 0.07 -9.88 -25.70
CA SER A 424 0.71 -9.47 -26.94
C SER A 424 0.47 -10.46 -28.08
N ILE A 425 0.54 -11.77 -27.81
CA ILE A 425 0.26 -12.81 -28.81
C ILE A 425 -1.20 -12.73 -29.25
N VAL A 426 -2.16 -12.68 -28.32
CA VAL A 426 -3.60 -12.58 -28.62
C VAL A 426 -3.93 -11.31 -29.40
N ARG A 427 -3.36 -10.16 -29.02
CA ARG A 427 -3.57 -8.90 -29.77
C ARG A 427 -3.03 -8.99 -31.20
N ARG A 428 -1.92 -9.71 -31.40
CA ARG A 428 -1.32 -9.89 -32.73
C ARG A 428 -2.13 -10.88 -33.57
N SER A 429 -2.61 -11.99 -33.01
CA SER A 429 -3.43 -12.97 -33.72
C SER A 429 -4.78 -12.38 -34.18
N GLN A 430 -5.32 -11.42 -33.43
CA GLN A 430 -6.52 -10.66 -33.79
C GLN A 430 -6.27 -9.57 -34.85
N SER A 431 -5.03 -9.15 -35.07
CA SER A 431 -4.73 -8.08 -36.04
C SER A 431 -4.77 -8.61 -37.48
N SER A 432 -5.63 -8.03 -38.31
CA SER A 432 -5.76 -8.34 -39.74
C SER A 432 -4.45 -8.18 -40.51
N HIS A 433 -3.56 -7.31 -40.03
CA HIS A 433 -2.24 -7.07 -40.63
C HIS A 433 -1.27 -8.24 -40.42
N PHE A 434 -1.38 -8.99 -39.31
CA PHE A 434 -0.61 -10.22 -39.11
C PHE A 434 -1.14 -11.34 -39.99
N LYS A 435 -2.46 -11.56 -40.00
CA LYS A 435 -3.09 -12.48 -40.96
C LYS A 435 -2.74 -12.14 -42.41
N GLY A 436 -2.67 -10.85 -42.76
CA GLY A 436 -2.25 -10.37 -44.07
C GLY A 436 -0.77 -10.63 -44.38
N LYS A 437 0.16 -10.36 -43.45
CA LYS A 437 1.59 -10.64 -43.65
C LYS A 437 1.90 -12.14 -43.72
N VAL A 438 1.21 -12.94 -42.89
CA VAL A 438 1.29 -14.41 -42.93
C VAL A 438 0.74 -14.93 -44.26
N LYS A 439 -0.40 -14.40 -44.71
CA LYS A 439 -0.99 -14.77 -46.02
C LYS A 439 -0.09 -14.37 -47.20
N VAL A 440 0.46 -13.16 -47.21
CA VAL A 440 1.36 -12.69 -48.28
C VAL A 440 2.64 -13.54 -48.33
N ARG A 441 3.22 -13.89 -47.18
CA ARG A 441 4.38 -14.79 -47.14
C ARG A 441 4.03 -16.22 -47.54
N ALA A 442 2.84 -16.71 -47.21
CA ALA A 442 2.36 -18.02 -47.66
C ALA A 442 2.17 -18.06 -49.19
N GLU A 443 1.66 -16.98 -49.79
CA GLU A 443 1.54 -16.82 -51.25
C GLU A 443 2.92 -16.75 -51.92
N GLU A 444 3.85 -15.98 -51.38
CA GLU A 444 5.24 -15.90 -51.86
C GLU A 444 5.95 -17.26 -51.77
N ARG A 445 5.69 -18.03 -50.71
CA ARG A 445 6.21 -19.41 -50.55
C ARG A 445 5.60 -20.41 -51.53
N ARG A 446 4.29 -20.35 -51.80
CA ARG A 446 3.66 -21.16 -52.86
C ARG A 446 4.29 -20.86 -54.21
N HIS A 447 4.56 -19.60 -54.50
CA HIS A 447 5.21 -19.19 -55.74
C HIS A 447 6.65 -19.72 -55.83
N THR A 448 7.46 -19.57 -54.78
CA THR A 448 8.84 -20.09 -54.78
C THR A 448 8.91 -21.62 -54.82
N ARG A 449 7.97 -22.33 -54.18
CA ARG A 449 7.87 -23.80 -54.25
C ARG A 449 7.49 -24.26 -55.64
N PHE A 450 6.46 -23.66 -56.23
CA PHE A 450 6.05 -23.92 -57.61
C PHE A 450 7.21 -23.68 -58.58
N GLN A 451 8.00 -22.62 -58.35
CA GLN A 451 9.14 -22.30 -59.19
C GLN A 451 10.28 -23.32 -59.04
N LYS A 452 10.62 -23.73 -57.81
CA LYS A 452 11.60 -24.81 -57.58
C LYS A 452 11.17 -26.14 -58.16
N GLU A 453 9.88 -26.49 -58.04
CA GLU A 453 9.33 -27.72 -58.60
C GLU A 453 9.38 -27.70 -60.13
N LYS A 454 9.02 -26.56 -60.73
CA LYS A 454 9.17 -26.32 -62.17
C LYS A 454 10.62 -26.44 -62.63
N ASP A 455 11.58 -25.85 -61.90
CA ASP A 455 13.01 -25.94 -62.22
C ASP A 455 13.53 -27.39 -62.12
N LEU A 456 13.04 -28.17 -61.14
CA LEU A 456 13.36 -29.59 -60.99
C LEU A 456 12.76 -30.44 -62.12
N GLU A 457 11.53 -30.16 -62.52
CA GLU A 457 10.86 -30.82 -63.65
C GLU A 457 11.59 -30.51 -64.96
N GLU A 458 11.97 -29.25 -65.19
CA GLU A 458 12.74 -28.84 -66.37
C GLU A 458 14.11 -29.54 -66.40
N MET A 459 14.83 -29.59 -65.28
CA MET A 459 16.09 -30.35 -65.18
C MET A 459 15.89 -31.86 -65.43
N ALA A 460 14.77 -32.44 -65.00
CA ALA A 460 14.45 -33.84 -65.23
C ALA A 460 14.13 -34.13 -66.70
N GLU A 461 13.38 -33.24 -67.36
CA GLU A 461 13.14 -33.30 -68.80
C GLU A 461 14.43 -33.16 -69.61
N ASP A 462 15.31 -32.24 -69.21
CA ASP A 462 16.58 -32.02 -69.90
C ASP A 462 17.51 -33.23 -69.78
N ARG A 463 17.55 -33.87 -68.60
CA ARG A 463 18.22 -35.16 -68.41
C ARG A 463 17.63 -36.24 -69.30
N ARG A 464 16.29 -36.32 -69.40
CA ARG A 464 15.59 -37.27 -70.28
C ARG A 464 15.94 -37.03 -71.74
N ARG A 465 15.92 -35.78 -72.22
CA ARG A 465 16.28 -35.40 -73.60
C ARG A 465 17.73 -35.75 -73.92
N LYS A 466 18.67 -35.44 -73.02
CA LYS A 466 20.10 -35.80 -73.17
C LYS A 466 20.30 -37.31 -73.20
N TRP A 467 19.62 -38.05 -72.33
CA TRP A 467 19.69 -39.51 -72.30
C TRP A 467 19.15 -40.14 -73.58
N GLN A 468 18.01 -39.65 -74.09
CA GLN A 468 17.42 -40.13 -75.35
C GLN A 468 18.32 -39.86 -76.56
N ARG A 469 18.99 -38.70 -76.61
CA ARG A 469 19.98 -38.41 -77.67
C ARG A 469 21.17 -39.36 -77.64
N ASN A 470 21.64 -39.71 -76.44
CA ASN A 470 22.82 -40.57 -76.27
C ASN A 470 22.51 -42.06 -76.38
N ASN A 471 21.24 -42.47 -76.29
CA ASN A 471 20.84 -43.89 -76.32
C ASN A 471 19.61 -44.14 -77.21
N PRO A 472 19.72 -43.93 -78.54
CA PRO A 472 18.57 -43.95 -79.46
C PRO A 472 17.85 -45.31 -79.57
N ASN A 473 18.52 -46.42 -79.24
CA ASN A 473 17.97 -47.78 -79.31
C ASN A 473 17.65 -48.39 -77.94
N SER A 474 17.88 -47.65 -76.85
CA SER A 474 17.48 -48.09 -75.51
C SER A 474 16.02 -47.74 -75.28
N GLY A 475 15.29 -48.55 -74.52
CA GLY A 475 13.85 -48.39 -74.28
C GLY A 475 13.47 -47.11 -73.52
N ARG A 476 12.38 -47.16 -72.75
CA ARG A 476 11.87 -45.97 -72.04
C ARG A 476 12.87 -45.51 -70.98
N TYR A 477 13.18 -44.21 -70.96
CA TYR A 477 13.97 -43.58 -69.89
C TYR A 477 13.37 -43.90 -68.52
N THR A 478 14.11 -44.63 -67.70
CA THR A 478 13.83 -44.85 -66.28
C THR A 478 14.83 -44.01 -65.48
N PRO A 479 14.37 -42.99 -64.74
CA PRO A 479 15.25 -42.23 -63.86
C PRO A 479 15.87 -43.19 -62.83
N SER A 480 17.17 -43.45 -62.92
CA SER A 480 17.91 -44.19 -61.89
C SER A 480 18.27 -43.23 -60.77
N GLY A 481 17.42 -43.21 -59.75
CA GLY A 481 17.59 -42.43 -58.54
C GLY A 481 16.30 -42.55 -57.78
N ASP A 482 16.38 -42.92 -56.50
CA ASP A 482 15.22 -43.02 -55.62
C ASP A 482 14.31 -41.82 -55.86
N ARG A 483 13.11 -42.09 -56.39
CA ARG A 483 12.00 -41.17 -56.24
C ARG A 483 11.90 -40.97 -54.74
N GLN A 484 12.33 -39.81 -54.24
CA GLN A 484 11.79 -39.31 -52.98
C GLN A 484 10.28 -39.40 -53.15
N LYS A 485 9.68 -40.37 -52.47
CA LYS A 485 8.24 -40.58 -52.47
C LYS A 485 7.61 -39.22 -52.15
N SER A 486 6.59 -38.85 -52.91
CA SER A 486 5.71 -37.75 -52.52
C SER A 486 5.31 -37.96 -51.05
N PRO A 487 5.42 -36.93 -50.19
CA PRO A 487 5.09 -37.08 -48.78
C PRO A 487 3.61 -37.45 -48.54
N ASN A 488 2.74 -37.35 -49.55
CA ASN A 488 1.29 -37.58 -49.40
C ASN A 488 0.81 -39.00 -49.73
N ASN A 489 1.68 -40.01 -49.74
CA ASN A 489 1.25 -41.41 -49.85
C ASN A 489 1.84 -42.24 -48.70
N CYS A 490 1.22 -42.09 -47.53
CA CYS A 490 1.12 -43.11 -46.49
C CYS A 490 -0.37 -43.31 -46.21
#